data_AF-A0A2V9S0J7-F1
#
_entry.id   AF-A0A2V9S0J7-F1
#
_cell.length_a   1.000
_cell.length_b   1.000
_cell.length_c   1.000
_cell.angle_alpha   90.00
_cell.angle_beta   90.00
_cell.angle_gamma   90.00
#
_symmetry.space_group_name_H-M   'P 1'
#
loop_
_entity.id
_entity.type
_entity.pdbx_description
1 polymer ?
#
loop_
_entity_poly.entity_id
_entity_poly.type
_entity_poly.pdbx_seq_one_letter_code
_entity_poly.pdbx_strand_id
1 'polypeptide(L)'
;NWYSVEKQIAMGKQYSQQIESTVKLVQDPVVTEYVNRLGQNLVRNSDSQVPFTIKVVDSDDINAFALPGGFFYVNSGLILAADEEAELAGVMSHEIAHVAACHIARQMTRGTLAQLATVPLIFMGGWAGYGIYQGAGLAVPAAFMKFNRGFEGEADYLGLQYMYKSGYDPQAYVNFFEKVQAQEKKKPGTMAKVFSDHPQTPDRIEKSQQEIATILPAREQYLVSTSEFDDVKSRLAALENRHKILNDKDSGKKPSLRRTSSTDKNGKDSKGDDDDHPTLKRRQDDKQ
;
A
#
# COMPACT_ATOMS: atom_id res chain seq x y z
N ASN A 1 27.36 2.67 -3.87
CA ASN A 1 26.36 1.86 -4.57
C ASN A 1 27.11 1.02 -5.61
N TRP A 2 27.03 -0.31 -5.57
CA TRP A 2 27.69 -1.20 -6.54
C TRP A 2 26.82 -1.62 -7.73
N TYR A 3 25.56 -1.21 -7.77
CA TYR A 3 24.61 -1.59 -8.81
C TYR A 3 24.37 -0.40 -9.75
N SER A 4 24.66 -0.58 -11.04
CA SER A 4 24.34 0.43 -12.06
C SER A 4 22.83 0.62 -12.18
N VAL A 5 22.41 1.72 -12.81
CA VAL A 5 20.99 2.01 -13.05
C VAL A 5 20.35 0.89 -13.89
N GLU A 6 21.04 0.41 -14.93
CA GLU A 6 20.57 -0.66 -15.80
C GLU A 6 20.38 -1.96 -15.03
N LYS A 7 21.31 -2.28 -14.12
CA LYS A 7 21.21 -3.47 -13.26
C LYS A 7 20.03 -3.37 -12.30
N GLN A 8 19.76 -2.19 -11.76
CA GLN A 8 18.61 -1.95 -10.91
C GLN A 8 17.29 -2.11 -11.69
N ILE A 9 17.20 -1.57 -12.91
CA ILE A 9 16.03 -1.74 -13.78
C ILE A 9 15.79 -3.21 -14.13
N ALA A 10 16.83 -3.94 -14.53
CA ALA A 10 16.72 -5.36 -14.86
C ALA A 10 16.22 -6.19 -13.67
N MET A 11 16.76 -5.92 -12.48
CA MET A 11 16.36 -6.57 -11.24
C MET A 11 14.91 -6.24 -10.86
N GLY A 12 14.53 -4.96 -10.92
CA GLY A 12 13.16 -4.51 -10.69
C GLY A 12 12.14 -5.20 -11.59
N LYS A 13 12.46 -5.31 -12.88
CA LYS A 13 11.61 -5.98 -13.87
C LYS A 13 11.38 -7.44 -13.51
N GLN A 14 12.42 -8.14 -13.08
CA GLN A 14 12.30 -9.54 -12.66
C GLN A 14 11.41 -9.70 -11.42
N TYR A 15 11.56 -8.84 -10.41
CA TYR A 15 10.72 -8.87 -9.22
C TYR A 15 9.28 -8.44 -9.50
N SER A 16 9.07 -7.44 -10.36
CA SER A 16 7.76 -7.01 -10.82
C SER A 16 6.97 -8.16 -11.45
N GLN A 17 7.61 -8.97 -12.31
CA GLN A 17 6.99 -10.17 -12.88
C GLN A 17 6.58 -11.21 -11.83
N GLN A 18 7.40 -11.40 -10.79
CA GLN A 18 7.07 -12.32 -9.70
C GLN A 18 5.90 -11.81 -8.87
N ILE A 19 5.92 -10.54 -8.46
CA ILE A 19 4.85 -9.92 -7.68
C ILE A 19 3.53 -10.00 -8.45
N GLU A 20 3.52 -9.61 -9.72
CA GLU A 20 2.31 -9.59 -10.55
C GLU A 20 1.72 -10.98 -10.82
N SER A 21 2.49 -12.06 -10.61
CA SER A 21 1.94 -13.42 -10.66
C SER A 21 1.16 -13.81 -9.40
N THR A 22 1.32 -13.05 -8.32
CA THR A 22 0.75 -13.35 -6.99
C THR A 22 -0.28 -12.33 -6.52
N VAL A 23 -0.24 -11.10 -7.02
CA VAL A 23 -1.15 -10.03 -6.63
C VAL A 23 -2.24 -9.79 -7.67
N LYS A 24 -3.40 -9.33 -7.22
CA LYS A 24 -4.47 -8.86 -8.10
C LYS A 24 -4.30 -7.37 -8.35
N LEU A 25 -4.30 -6.96 -9.62
CA LEU A 25 -4.24 -5.54 -9.99
C LEU A 25 -5.65 -4.97 -10.19
N VAL A 26 -5.85 -3.72 -9.80
CA VAL A 26 -7.04 -2.95 -10.15
C VAL A 26 -7.01 -2.67 -11.66
N GLN A 27 -8.12 -2.96 -12.34
CA GLN A 27 -8.25 -2.81 -13.80
C GLN A 27 -9.09 -1.60 -14.22
N ASP A 28 -9.66 -0.87 -13.27
CA ASP A 28 -10.49 0.29 -13.58
C ASP A 28 -9.62 1.44 -14.10
N PRO A 29 -9.81 1.88 -15.36
CA PRO A 29 -8.92 2.85 -16.00
C PRO A 29 -9.00 4.25 -15.36
N VAL A 30 -10.10 4.60 -14.69
CA VAL A 30 -10.22 5.89 -14.01
C VAL A 30 -9.32 5.91 -12.78
N VAL A 31 -9.34 4.83 -12.01
CA VAL A 31 -8.49 4.69 -10.82
C VAL A 31 -7.02 4.58 -11.21
N THR A 32 -6.67 3.72 -12.17
CA THR A 32 -5.27 3.48 -12.52
C THR A 32 -4.63 4.70 -13.19
N GLU A 33 -5.34 5.40 -14.07
CA GLU A 33 -4.82 6.60 -14.72
C GLU A 33 -4.66 7.76 -13.73
N TYR A 34 -5.59 7.93 -12.80
CA TYR A 34 -5.48 8.93 -11.75
C TYR A 34 -4.21 8.72 -10.90
N VAL A 35 -4.02 7.51 -10.37
CA VAL A 35 -2.86 7.19 -9.52
C VAL A 35 -1.55 7.29 -10.31
N ASN A 36 -1.56 6.85 -11.58
CA ASN A 36 -0.42 7.03 -12.47
C ASN A 36 -0.10 8.51 -12.65
N ARG A 37 -1.07 9.36 -13.03
CA ARG A 37 -0.84 10.80 -13.23
C ARG A 37 -0.31 11.49 -11.97
N LEU A 38 -0.92 11.19 -10.81
CA LEU A 38 -0.45 11.66 -9.50
C LEU A 38 1.03 11.29 -9.29
N GLY A 39 1.37 10.02 -9.41
CA GLY A 39 2.74 9.55 -9.19
C GLY A 39 3.73 10.08 -10.24
N GLN A 40 3.35 10.19 -11.51
CA GLN A 40 4.21 10.80 -12.54
C GLN A 40 4.49 12.28 -12.26
N ASN A 41 3.51 13.02 -11.72
CA ASN A 41 3.73 14.40 -11.27
C ASN A 41 4.77 14.48 -10.14
N LEU A 42 4.71 13.56 -9.18
CA LEU A 42 5.70 13.47 -8.09
C LEU A 42 7.09 13.08 -8.64
N VAL A 43 7.17 12.07 -9.51
CA VAL A 43 8.42 11.62 -10.14
C VAL A 43 9.09 12.73 -10.94
N ARG A 44 8.32 13.50 -11.72
CA ARG A 44 8.85 14.64 -12.50
C ARG A 44 9.49 15.73 -11.62
N ASN A 45 9.03 15.85 -10.38
CA ASN A 45 9.54 16.81 -9.40
C ASN A 45 10.53 16.18 -8.40
N SER A 46 10.98 14.95 -8.68
CA SER A 46 11.94 14.21 -7.86
C SER A 46 13.34 14.19 -8.49
N ASP A 47 14.32 13.71 -7.72
CA ASP A 47 15.68 13.50 -8.21
C ASP A 47 15.86 12.13 -8.90
N SER A 48 14.76 11.40 -9.17
CA SER A 48 14.85 10.07 -9.75
C SER A 48 15.35 10.08 -11.19
N GLN A 49 16.20 9.10 -11.51
CA GLN A 49 16.82 8.93 -12.83
C GLN A 49 16.24 7.75 -13.61
N VAL A 50 15.22 7.09 -13.09
CA VAL A 50 14.58 5.93 -13.71
C VAL A 50 13.12 6.22 -14.06
N PRO A 51 12.60 5.66 -15.16
CA PRO A 51 11.18 5.76 -15.46
C PRO A 51 10.38 4.99 -14.41
N PHE A 52 9.19 5.49 -14.07
CA PHE A 52 8.29 4.81 -13.15
C PHE A 52 7.15 4.08 -13.88
N THR A 53 6.95 2.82 -13.51
CA THR A 53 5.76 2.04 -13.84
C THR A 53 4.90 1.94 -12.60
N ILE A 54 3.81 2.71 -12.53
CA ILE A 54 2.94 2.77 -11.35
C ILE A 54 1.73 1.86 -11.58
N LYS A 55 1.42 1.00 -10.61
CA LYS A 55 0.30 0.06 -10.65
C LYS A 55 -0.47 0.09 -9.34
N VAL A 56 -1.77 -0.15 -9.44
CA VAL A 56 -2.65 -0.23 -8.26
C VAL A 56 -2.96 -1.70 -7.96
N VAL A 57 -2.70 -2.10 -6.72
CA VAL A 57 -2.95 -3.46 -6.21
C VAL A 57 -4.30 -3.48 -5.50
N ASP A 58 -5.16 -4.46 -5.82
CA ASP A 58 -6.42 -4.72 -5.14
C ASP A 58 -6.11 -5.43 -3.81
N SER A 59 -5.96 -4.64 -2.74
CA SER A 59 -5.62 -5.10 -1.39
C SER A 59 -6.14 -4.12 -0.34
N ASP A 60 -6.80 -4.65 0.69
CA ASP A 60 -7.28 -3.89 1.86
C ASP A 60 -6.11 -3.35 2.72
N ASP A 61 -4.88 -3.82 2.51
CA ASP A 61 -3.70 -3.36 3.26
C ASP A 61 -3.35 -1.91 2.92
N ILE A 62 -3.15 -1.08 3.96
CA ILE A 62 -2.58 0.25 3.84
C ILE A 62 -1.08 0.11 3.55
N ASN A 63 -0.72 0.06 2.27
CA ASN A 63 0.65 -0.04 1.82
C ASN A 63 0.90 0.63 0.46
N ALA A 64 2.16 1.02 0.25
CA ALA A 64 2.74 1.23 -1.06
C ALA A 64 4.21 0.82 -0.99
N PHE A 65 4.78 0.39 -2.12
CA PHE A 65 6.19 0.02 -2.16
C PHE A 65 6.76 0.17 -3.56
N ALA A 66 8.00 0.63 -3.64
CA ALA A 66 8.73 0.73 -4.90
C ALA A 66 9.91 -0.26 -4.97
N LEU A 67 10.03 -0.93 -6.13
CA LEU A 67 11.15 -1.81 -6.45
C LEU A 67 12.27 -1.01 -7.15
N PRO A 68 13.50 -1.56 -7.23
CA PRO A 68 14.56 -0.97 -8.02
C PRO A 68 14.11 -0.67 -9.45
N GLY A 69 14.55 0.44 -10.03
CA GLY A 69 14.20 0.78 -11.41
C GLY A 69 12.78 1.30 -11.63
N GLY A 70 12.07 1.71 -10.57
CA GLY A 70 10.84 2.49 -10.69
C GLY A 70 9.54 1.69 -10.84
N PHE A 71 9.54 0.38 -10.56
CA PHE A 71 8.28 -0.38 -10.49
C PHE A 71 7.60 -0.11 -9.16
N PHE A 72 6.47 0.59 -9.19
CA PHE A 72 5.85 1.17 -8.02
C PHE A 72 4.41 0.69 -7.85
N TYR A 73 4.09 0.13 -6.69
CA TYR A 73 2.80 -0.46 -6.38
C TYR A 73 2.13 0.30 -5.25
N VAL A 74 0.87 0.68 -5.46
CA VAL A 74 0.02 1.39 -4.49
C VAL A 74 -1.18 0.50 -4.19
N ASN A 75 -1.41 0.14 -2.94
CA ASN A 75 -2.58 -0.67 -2.59
C ASN A 75 -3.85 0.18 -2.54
N SER A 76 -4.98 -0.41 -2.91
CA SER A 76 -6.29 0.25 -2.83
C SER A 76 -6.65 0.66 -1.40
N GLY A 77 -6.28 -0.14 -0.40
CA GLY A 77 -6.44 0.18 1.02
C GLY A 77 -5.73 1.47 1.44
N LEU A 78 -4.55 1.79 0.87
CA LEU A 78 -3.89 3.07 1.12
C LEU A 78 -4.70 4.24 0.55
N ILE A 79 -5.19 4.11 -0.69
CA ILE A 79 -6.00 5.16 -1.36
C ILE A 79 -7.28 5.42 -0.55
N LEU A 80 -7.92 4.37 -0.05
CA LEU A 80 -9.13 4.47 0.76
C LEU A 80 -8.87 5.01 2.17
N ALA A 81 -7.68 4.79 2.73
CA ALA A 81 -7.29 5.29 4.05
C ALA A 81 -6.84 6.75 4.06
N ALA A 82 -6.36 7.29 2.93
CA ALA A 82 -6.01 8.70 2.78
C ALA A 82 -7.29 9.55 2.77
N ASP A 83 -7.41 10.53 3.67
CA ASP A 83 -8.55 11.45 3.76
C ASP A 83 -8.43 12.57 2.72
N GLU A 84 -7.20 12.93 2.35
CA GLU A 84 -6.90 13.99 1.39
C GLU A 84 -5.82 13.51 0.40
N GLU A 85 -5.80 14.08 -0.81
CA GLU A 85 -4.85 13.69 -1.86
C GLU A 85 -3.39 13.88 -1.43
N ALA A 86 -3.11 14.94 -0.68
CA ALA A 86 -1.76 15.24 -0.18
C ALA A 86 -1.21 14.15 0.73
N GLU A 87 -2.06 13.43 1.47
CA GLU A 87 -1.62 12.31 2.30
C GLU A 87 -1.16 11.11 1.44
N LEU A 88 -1.94 10.78 0.40
CA LEU A 88 -1.54 9.77 -0.58
C LEU A 88 -0.25 10.19 -1.29
N ALA A 89 -0.17 11.45 -1.72
CA ALA A 89 1.01 12.01 -2.34
C ALA A 89 2.23 11.92 -1.42
N GLY A 90 2.07 12.11 -0.11
CA GLY A 90 3.17 12.00 0.85
C GLY A 90 3.75 10.60 0.98
N VAL A 91 2.90 9.58 1.08
CA VAL A 91 3.36 8.19 1.07
C VAL A 91 4.04 7.88 -0.26
N MET A 92 3.48 8.36 -1.38
CA MET A 92 4.07 8.12 -2.69
C MET A 92 5.42 8.81 -2.89
N SER A 93 5.58 10.04 -2.39
CA SER A 93 6.84 10.77 -2.43
C SER A 93 7.94 10.09 -1.62
N HIS A 94 7.60 9.49 -0.47
CA HIS A 94 8.53 8.72 0.34
C HIS A 94 9.05 7.48 -0.43
N GLU A 95 8.17 6.72 -1.07
CA GLU A 95 8.57 5.57 -1.90
C GLU A 95 9.42 5.98 -3.12
N ILE A 96 9.07 7.09 -3.76
CA ILE A 96 9.88 7.66 -4.85
C ILE A 96 11.27 8.05 -4.34
N ALA A 97 11.38 8.59 -3.13
CA ALA A 97 12.66 8.92 -2.52
C ALA A 97 13.54 7.69 -2.26
N HIS A 98 12.97 6.55 -1.86
CA HIS A 98 13.73 5.30 -1.76
C HIS A 98 14.36 4.87 -3.09
N VAL A 99 13.64 5.04 -4.20
CA VAL A 99 14.16 4.73 -5.53
C VAL A 99 15.19 5.76 -5.97
N ALA A 100 14.90 7.06 -5.83
CA ALA A 100 15.80 8.14 -6.23
C ALA A 100 17.16 8.04 -5.51
N ALA A 101 17.14 7.77 -4.20
CA ALA A 101 18.34 7.59 -3.39
C ALA A 101 18.99 6.20 -3.52
N CYS A 102 18.45 5.33 -4.39
CA CYS A 102 18.91 3.96 -4.62
C CYS A 102 19.04 3.14 -3.31
N HIS A 103 18.10 3.30 -2.36
CA HIS A 103 18.21 2.70 -1.02
C HIS A 103 18.29 1.17 -1.07
N ILE A 104 17.54 0.51 -1.96
CA ILE A 104 17.62 -0.94 -2.13
C ILE A 104 19.00 -1.38 -2.58
N ALA A 105 19.56 -0.75 -3.61
CA ALA A 105 20.88 -1.10 -4.12
C ALA A 105 22.00 -0.81 -3.11
N ARG A 106 21.89 0.29 -2.36
CA ARG A 106 22.80 0.63 -1.25
C ARG A 106 22.67 -0.38 -0.11
N GLN A 107 21.46 -0.82 0.24
CA GLN A 107 21.20 -1.85 1.25
C GLN A 107 21.82 -3.19 0.85
N MET A 108 21.61 -3.63 -0.39
CA MET A 108 22.23 -4.85 -0.92
C MET A 108 23.76 -4.76 -0.89
N THR A 109 24.33 -3.63 -1.32
CA THR A 109 25.79 -3.38 -1.25
C THR A 109 26.31 -3.52 0.17
N ARG A 110 25.61 -2.94 1.17
CA ARG A 110 25.98 -3.06 2.59
C ARG A 110 25.90 -4.50 3.08
N GLY A 111 24.87 -5.25 2.69
CA GLY A 111 24.73 -6.67 3.02
C GLY A 111 25.88 -7.52 2.49
N THR A 112 26.25 -7.32 1.22
CA THR A 112 27.42 -8.00 0.63
C THR A 112 28.71 -7.61 1.32
N LEU A 113 28.91 -6.33 1.64
CA LEU A 113 30.09 -5.87 2.38
C LEU A 113 30.18 -6.47 3.78
N ALA A 114 29.08 -6.51 4.53
CA ALA A 114 29.03 -7.14 5.85
C ALA A 114 29.39 -8.63 5.77
N GLN A 115 28.90 -9.32 4.75
CA GLN A 115 29.26 -10.72 4.49
C GLN A 115 30.75 -10.88 4.11
N LEU A 116 31.32 -9.98 3.32
CA LEU A 116 32.75 -10.03 2.99
C LEU A 116 33.63 -9.70 4.19
N ALA A 117 33.18 -8.82 5.09
CA ALA A 117 33.90 -8.47 6.32
C ALA A 117 33.97 -9.60 7.35
N THR A 118 33.13 -10.64 7.23
CA THR A 118 33.25 -11.85 8.06
C THR A 118 34.27 -12.85 7.51
N VAL A 119 34.74 -12.70 6.26
CA VAL A 119 35.72 -13.61 5.65
C VAL A 119 37.04 -13.69 6.41
N PRO A 120 37.66 -12.59 6.90
CA PRO A 120 38.86 -12.67 7.73
C PRO A 120 38.62 -13.42 9.07
N LEU A 121 37.42 -13.34 9.63
CA LEU A 121 37.05 -14.03 10.88
C LEU A 121 36.98 -15.55 10.70
N ILE A 122 36.73 -16.03 9.48
CA ILE A 122 36.75 -17.47 9.13
C ILE A 122 38.17 -18.03 9.30
N PHE A 123 39.19 -17.26 8.91
CA PHE A 123 40.59 -17.66 9.06
C PHE A 123 41.10 -17.56 10.51
N MET A 124 40.36 -16.88 11.40
CA MET A 124 40.68 -16.75 12.82
C MET A 124 39.86 -17.68 13.74
N GLY A 125 38.71 -18.20 13.30
CA GLY A 125 37.72 -18.88 14.15
C GLY A 125 37.50 -20.39 13.93
N GLY A 126 38.16 -21.00 12.94
CA GLY A 126 37.99 -22.43 12.63
C GLY A 126 36.67 -22.77 11.92
N TRP A 127 36.63 -23.95 11.32
CA TRP A 127 35.62 -24.54 10.41
C TRP A 127 34.14 -24.51 10.84
N ALA A 128 33.79 -23.97 12.00
CA ALA A 128 32.41 -23.86 12.51
C ALA A 128 31.58 -22.72 11.86
N GLY A 129 32.20 -21.84 11.06
CA GLY A 129 31.51 -20.72 10.41
C GLY A 129 30.76 -21.06 9.12
N TYR A 130 30.88 -22.29 8.60
CA TYR A 130 30.36 -22.67 7.28
C TYR A 130 28.97 -23.30 7.38
N GLY A 131 27.97 -22.50 7.77
CA GLY A 131 26.60 -22.97 7.97
C GLY A 131 25.52 -22.27 7.16
N ILE A 132 25.85 -21.30 6.30
CA ILE A 132 24.83 -20.57 5.55
C ILE A 132 25.38 -20.22 4.17
N TYR A 133 25.37 -21.16 3.21
CA TYR A 133 25.21 -20.80 1.80
C TYR A 133 24.91 -22.04 0.95
N GLN A 134 23.64 -22.18 0.57
CA GLN A 134 23.11 -22.73 -0.69
C GLN A 134 21.61 -22.91 -0.51
N GLY A 135 20.81 -21.89 -0.86
CA GLY A 135 19.35 -21.99 -0.75
C GLY A 135 18.53 -20.72 -0.98
N ALA A 136 19.14 -19.53 -1.02
CA ALA A 136 18.41 -18.29 -1.32
C ALA A 136 18.23 -18.09 -2.84
N GLY A 137 17.58 -19.06 -3.50
CA GLY A 137 17.02 -18.84 -4.81
C GLY A 137 15.82 -17.90 -4.68
N LEU A 138 15.85 -16.77 -5.41
CA LEU A 138 14.68 -16.05 -5.94
C LEU A 138 13.49 -15.76 -5.01
N ALA A 139 13.63 -15.82 -3.68
CA ALA A 139 12.68 -15.22 -2.77
C ALA A 139 12.90 -13.70 -2.84
N VAL A 140 11.84 -12.92 -3.11
CA VAL A 140 11.85 -11.45 -2.94
C VAL A 140 12.47 -11.17 -1.57
N PRO A 141 13.71 -10.65 -1.49
CA PRO A 141 14.40 -10.59 -0.22
C PRO A 141 13.57 -9.81 0.80
N ALA A 142 13.38 -10.37 1.99
CA ALA A 142 12.93 -9.61 3.16
C ALA A 142 13.79 -8.35 3.40
N ALA A 143 14.97 -8.27 2.76
CA ALA A 143 15.82 -7.11 2.66
C ALA A 143 15.18 -5.87 1.98
N PHE A 144 14.05 -5.99 1.28
CA PHE A 144 13.29 -4.82 0.80
C PHE A 144 12.34 -4.25 1.85
N MET A 145 11.97 -5.04 2.86
CA MET A 145 10.86 -4.69 3.74
C MET A 145 11.25 -3.82 4.93
N LYS A 146 12.54 -3.59 5.21
CA LYS A 146 12.97 -2.70 6.30
C LYS A 146 14.27 -2.00 5.96
N PHE A 147 14.22 -0.70 5.76
CA PHE A 147 15.45 0.08 5.65
C PHE A 147 15.99 0.47 7.03
N ASN A 148 17.27 0.81 7.07
CA ASN A 148 17.85 1.37 8.28
C ASN A 148 17.35 2.80 8.50
N ARG A 149 17.41 3.27 9.76
CA ARG A 149 16.95 4.63 10.15
C ARG A 149 17.56 5.77 9.32
N GLY A 150 18.78 5.60 8.82
CA GLY A 150 19.44 6.60 7.99
C GLY A 150 18.78 6.74 6.61
N PHE A 151 18.43 5.63 5.97
CA PHE A 151 17.71 5.63 4.69
C PHE A 151 16.27 6.09 4.85
N GLU A 152 15.62 5.72 5.94
CA GLU A 152 14.29 6.22 6.29
C GLU A 152 14.28 7.75 6.44
N GLY A 153 15.23 8.31 7.20
CA GLY A 153 15.34 9.76 7.35
C GLY A 153 15.77 10.49 6.08
N GLU A 154 16.56 9.85 5.21
CA GLU A 154 16.90 10.39 3.87
C GLU A 154 15.67 10.39 2.96
N ALA A 155 14.83 9.36 3.04
CA ALA A 155 13.58 9.26 2.28
C ALA A 155 12.54 10.28 2.75
N ASP A 156 12.44 10.56 4.05
CA ASP A 156 11.60 11.65 4.60
C ASP A 156 12.02 13.00 4.05
N TYR A 157 13.30 13.33 4.19
CA TYR A 157 13.88 14.60 3.75
C TYR A 157 13.66 14.88 2.27
N LEU A 158 13.90 13.87 1.42
CA LEU A 158 13.69 13.98 -0.02
C LEU A 158 12.20 13.96 -0.38
N GLY A 159 11.42 13.09 0.27
CA GLY A 159 9.97 12.95 0.06
C GLY A 159 9.23 14.26 0.31
N LEU A 160 9.52 14.95 1.42
CA LEU A 160 8.95 16.26 1.75
C LEU A 160 9.27 17.30 0.68
N GLN A 161 10.49 17.31 0.16
CA GLN A 161 10.87 18.21 -0.94
C GLN A 161 10.13 17.88 -2.24
N TYR A 162 9.91 16.60 -2.55
CA TYR A 162 9.19 16.19 -3.75
C TYR A 162 7.71 16.58 -3.67
N MET A 163 7.06 16.35 -2.52
CA MET A 163 5.70 16.84 -2.26
C MET A 163 5.61 18.35 -2.46
N TYR A 164 6.53 19.08 -1.82
CA TYR A 164 6.58 20.53 -1.89
C TYR A 164 6.77 21.02 -3.33
N LYS A 165 7.74 20.47 -4.07
CA LYS A 165 7.98 20.83 -5.47
C LYS A 165 6.76 20.55 -6.35
N SER A 166 6.02 19.47 -6.07
CA SER A 166 4.76 19.13 -6.76
C SER A 166 3.55 19.98 -6.34
N GLY A 167 3.67 20.83 -5.33
CA GLY A 167 2.59 21.74 -4.89
C GLY A 167 1.82 21.28 -3.67
N TYR A 168 2.04 20.06 -3.17
CA TYR A 168 1.31 19.51 -2.04
C TYR A 168 1.75 20.10 -0.71
N ASP A 169 0.84 20.09 0.26
CA ASP A 169 1.15 20.42 1.66
C ASP A 169 2.05 19.32 2.27
N PRO A 170 3.31 19.62 2.60
CA PRO A 170 4.21 18.66 3.24
C PRO A 170 3.74 18.20 4.63
N GLN A 171 2.88 18.96 5.31
CA GLN A 171 2.31 18.56 6.60
C GLN A 171 1.39 17.34 6.48
N ALA A 172 0.79 17.11 5.30
CA ALA A 172 -0.06 15.96 5.06
C ALA A 172 0.69 14.62 5.23
N TYR A 173 2.01 14.60 4.97
CA TYR A 173 2.85 13.44 5.27
C TYR A 173 2.80 13.10 6.76
N VAL A 174 3.08 14.07 7.63
CA VAL A 174 3.07 13.90 9.08
C VAL A 174 1.67 13.52 9.58
N ASN A 175 0.64 14.22 9.11
CA ASN A 175 -0.76 13.99 9.49
C ASN A 175 -1.21 12.56 9.18
N PHE A 176 -0.83 12.04 8.01
CA PHE A 176 -1.15 10.66 7.64
C PHE A 176 -0.55 9.65 8.62
N PHE A 177 0.70 9.86 9.03
CA PHE A 177 1.34 8.96 10.00
C PHE A 177 0.69 9.02 11.39
N GLU A 178 0.38 10.21 11.87
CA GLU A 178 -0.32 10.38 13.15
C GLU A 178 -1.70 9.72 13.12
N LYS A 179 -2.43 9.86 12.01
CA LYS A 179 -3.72 9.22 11.80
C LYS A 179 -3.65 7.71 11.88
N VAL A 180 -2.75 7.09 11.11
CA VAL A 180 -2.66 5.62 11.08
C VAL A 180 -2.18 5.08 12.44
N GLN A 181 -1.29 5.78 13.15
CA GLN A 181 -0.96 5.43 14.54
C GLN A 181 -2.16 5.50 15.48
N ALA A 182 -3.01 6.53 15.32
CA ALA A 182 -4.23 6.66 16.11
C ALA A 182 -5.24 5.54 15.79
N GLN A 183 -5.32 5.09 14.54
CA GLN A 183 -6.14 3.93 14.15
C GLN A 183 -5.65 2.65 14.82
N GLU A 184 -4.34 2.43 14.85
CA GLU A 184 -3.75 1.25 15.50
C GLU A 184 -4.01 1.22 17.01
N LYS A 185 -3.86 2.36 17.69
CA LYS A 185 -4.16 2.46 19.13
C LYS A 185 -5.62 2.12 19.42
N LYS A 186 -6.55 2.40 18.50
CA LYS A 186 -7.97 2.10 18.64
C LYS A 186 -8.30 0.63 18.33
N LYS A 187 -7.55 -0.02 17.43
CA LYS A 187 -7.74 -1.43 17.05
C LYS A 187 -6.39 -2.13 16.93
N PRO A 188 -5.82 -2.61 18.06
CA PRO A 188 -4.55 -3.32 18.03
C PRO A 188 -4.58 -4.52 17.07
N GLY A 189 -3.57 -4.62 16.20
CA GLY A 189 -3.46 -5.66 15.18
C GLY A 189 -3.93 -5.24 13.78
N THR A 190 -4.37 -3.99 13.59
CA THR A 190 -4.68 -3.42 12.27
C THR A 190 -3.46 -2.75 11.62
N MET A 191 -2.24 -3.11 12.04
CA MET A 191 -1.06 -2.35 11.65
C MET A 191 -0.95 -2.27 10.14
N ALA A 192 -1.05 -1.05 9.64
CA ALA A 192 -0.79 -0.76 8.25
C ALA A 192 0.59 -1.32 7.87
N LYS A 193 0.64 -2.05 6.75
CA LYS A 193 1.86 -2.71 6.31
C LYS A 193 2.99 -1.71 6.06
N VAL A 194 2.65 -0.49 5.63
CA VAL A 194 3.60 0.63 5.51
C VAL A 194 4.31 0.94 6.83
N PHE A 195 3.66 0.81 8.00
CA PHE A 195 4.30 1.04 9.31
C PHE A 195 5.18 -0.12 9.76
N SER A 196 4.82 -1.34 9.35
CA SER A 196 5.65 -2.51 9.61
C SER A 196 6.94 -2.44 8.81
N ASP A 197 6.86 -1.92 7.59
CA ASP A 197 7.98 -1.86 6.66
C ASP A 197 8.83 -0.59 6.86
N HIS A 198 8.16 0.54 7.17
CA HIS A 198 8.72 1.87 7.42
C HIS A 198 8.23 2.42 8.77
N PRO A 199 8.81 1.97 9.91
CA PRO A 199 8.36 2.42 11.22
C PRO A 199 8.60 3.92 11.38
N GLN A 200 7.51 4.68 11.53
CA GLN A 200 7.62 6.11 11.77
C GLN A 200 7.77 6.38 13.27
N THR A 201 8.98 6.76 13.67
CA THR A 201 9.34 6.95 15.08
C THR A 201 9.15 8.42 15.49
N PRO A 202 8.94 8.72 16.79
CA PRO A 202 8.75 10.11 17.24
C PRO A 202 9.86 11.06 16.81
N ASP A 203 11.12 10.60 16.78
CA ASP A 203 12.28 11.37 16.33
C ASP A 203 12.23 11.71 14.83
N ARG A 204 11.69 10.82 13.99
CA ARG A 204 11.51 11.10 12.56
C ARG A 204 10.36 12.07 12.30
N ILE A 205 9.28 12.00 13.07
CA ILE A 205 8.18 12.97 13.00
C ILE A 205 8.68 14.36 13.37
N GLU A 206 9.36 14.48 14.51
CA GLU A 206 9.94 15.74 14.95
C GLU A 206 10.92 16.30 13.90
N LYS A 207 11.78 15.44 13.35
CA LYS A 207 12.71 15.83 12.29
C LYS A 207 12.00 16.29 11.02
N SER A 208 10.96 15.58 10.59
CA SER A 208 10.14 15.97 9.43
C SER A 208 9.50 17.35 9.64
N GLN A 209 8.96 17.60 10.83
CA GLN A 209 8.39 18.91 11.19
C GLN A 209 9.45 20.03 11.17
N GLN A 210 10.65 19.75 11.70
CA GLN A 210 11.78 20.69 11.65
C GLN A 210 12.21 20.98 10.22
N GLU A 211 12.30 19.96 9.36
CA GLU A 211 12.63 20.10 7.95
C GLU A 211 11.59 20.97 7.24
N ILE A 212 10.30 20.70 7.41
CA ILE A 212 9.23 21.53 6.83
C ILE A 212 9.38 23.00 7.25
N ALA A 213 9.69 23.25 8.53
CA ALA A 213 9.84 24.61 9.04
C ALA A 213 11.12 25.34 8.57
N THR A 214 12.17 24.60 8.18
CA THR A 214 13.51 25.18 7.95
C THR A 214 13.93 25.19 6.49
N ILE A 215 13.61 24.14 5.73
CA ILE A 215 14.10 23.97 4.35
C ILE A 215 13.05 24.30 3.29
N LEU A 216 11.77 24.38 3.67
CA LEU A 216 10.67 24.65 2.73
C LEU A 216 10.14 26.07 2.96
N PRO A 217 10.32 27.00 2.00
CA PRO A 217 9.70 28.32 2.08
C PRO A 217 8.18 28.20 2.21
N ALA A 218 7.58 29.03 3.06
CA ALA A 218 6.12 29.10 3.17
C ALA A 218 5.51 29.54 1.83
N ARG A 219 4.42 28.88 1.44
CA ARG A 219 3.60 29.27 0.28
C ARG A 219 2.28 29.87 0.77
N GLU A 220 1.71 30.75 -0.05
CA GLU A 220 0.37 31.29 0.20
C GLU A 220 -0.70 30.18 0.19
N GLN A 221 -0.52 29.18 -0.69
CA GLN A 221 -1.44 28.08 -0.88
C GLN A 221 -0.69 26.78 -1.16
N TYR A 222 -1.22 25.69 -0.62
CA TYR A 222 -0.80 24.32 -0.88
C TYR A 222 -1.97 23.52 -1.48
N LEU A 223 -1.64 22.55 -2.33
CA LEU A 223 -2.60 21.54 -2.76
C LEU A 223 -2.79 20.53 -1.63
N VAL A 224 -4.02 20.45 -1.12
CA VAL A 224 -4.40 19.54 -0.03
C VAL A 224 -5.20 18.36 -0.59
N SER A 225 -6.28 18.65 -1.30
CA SER A 225 -7.09 17.64 -1.98
C SER A 225 -7.70 18.19 -3.28
N THR A 226 -8.13 17.30 -4.16
CA THR A 226 -8.92 17.63 -5.36
C THR A 226 -10.27 16.91 -5.33
N SER A 227 -11.27 17.45 -6.02
CA SER A 227 -12.56 16.75 -6.20
C SER A 227 -12.39 15.43 -6.97
N GLU A 228 -11.39 15.36 -7.85
CA GLU A 228 -11.10 14.15 -8.61
C GLU A 228 -10.61 13.02 -7.69
N PHE A 229 -9.81 13.34 -6.67
CA PHE A 229 -9.41 12.38 -5.65
C PHE A 229 -10.63 11.75 -4.96
N ASP A 230 -11.59 12.58 -4.55
CA ASP A 230 -12.81 12.13 -3.87
C ASP A 230 -13.69 11.25 -4.78
N ASP A 231 -13.80 11.61 -6.06
CA ASP A 231 -14.51 10.82 -7.07
C ASP A 231 -13.85 9.45 -7.30
N VAL A 232 -12.52 9.43 -7.42
CA VAL A 232 -11.72 8.21 -7.59
C VAL A 232 -11.82 7.32 -6.35
N LYS A 233 -11.71 7.89 -5.15
CA LYS A 233 -11.86 7.17 -3.88
C LYS A 233 -13.25 6.55 -3.75
N SER A 234 -14.30 7.31 -4.08
CA SER A 234 -15.68 6.83 -4.08
C SER A 234 -15.91 5.69 -5.08
N ARG A 235 -15.35 5.83 -6.29
CA ARG A 235 -15.40 4.80 -7.33
C ARG A 235 -14.69 3.51 -6.90
N LEU A 236 -13.50 3.64 -6.30
CA LEU A 236 -12.72 2.51 -5.78
C LEU A 236 -13.46 1.79 -4.66
N ALA A 237 -14.04 2.52 -3.70
CA ALA A 237 -14.85 1.94 -2.63
C ALA A 237 -16.05 1.15 -3.17
N ALA A 238 -16.72 1.67 -4.21
CA ALA A 238 -17.82 0.96 -4.86
C ALA A 238 -17.36 -0.33 -5.56
N LEU A 239 -16.18 -0.34 -6.17
CA LEU A 239 -15.58 -1.53 -6.79
C LEU A 239 -15.27 -2.61 -5.75
N GLU A 240 -14.61 -2.24 -4.64
CA GLU A 240 -14.29 -3.18 -3.56
C GLU A 240 -15.54 -3.75 -2.89
N ASN A 241 -16.54 -2.91 -2.61
CA ASN A 241 -17.81 -3.37 -2.05
C ASN A 241 -18.52 -4.37 -2.97
N ARG A 242 -18.52 -4.13 -4.28
CA ARG A 242 -19.05 -5.11 -5.25
C ARG A 242 -18.27 -6.42 -5.21
N HIS A 243 -16.94 -6.38 -5.16
CA HIS A 243 -16.12 -7.59 -5.07
C HIS A 243 -16.38 -8.37 -3.78
N LYS A 244 -16.49 -7.69 -2.63
CA LYS A 244 -16.81 -8.32 -1.33
C LYS A 244 -18.16 -9.04 -1.39
N ILE A 245 -19.18 -8.43 -1.97
CA ILE A 245 -20.51 -9.05 -2.15
C ILE A 245 -20.46 -10.27 -3.08
N LEU A 246 -19.71 -10.21 -4.18
CA LEU A 246 -19.59 -11.33 -5.12
C LEU A 246 -18.84 -12.52 -4.48
N ASN A 247 -17.74 -12.24 -3.78
CA ASN A 247 -16.99 -13.27 -3.07
C ASN A 247 -17.82 -13.90 -1.94
N ASP A 248 -18.62 -13.10 -1.21
CA ASP A 248 -19.51 -13.63 -0.17
C ASP A 248 -20.62 -14.53 -0.74
N LYS A 249 -21.14 -14.21 -1.93
CA LYS A 249 -22.12 -15.07 -2.64
C LYS A 249 -21.50 -16.42 -3.03
N ASP A 250 -20.26 -16.43 -3.52
CA ASP A 250 -19.54 -17.67 -3.85
C ASP A 250 -19.12 -18.47 -2.61
N SER A 251 -18.93 -17.81 -1.46
CA SER A 251 -18.61 -18.46 -0.18
C SER A 251 -19.80 -19.17 0.51
N GLY A 252 -20.99 -19.16 -0.10
CA GLY A 252 -22.18 -19.85 0.41
C GLY A 252 -22.87 -19.16 1.59
N LYS A 253 -22.41 -17.99 2.05
CA LYS A 253 -23.13 -17.14 3.02
C LYS A 253 -24.28 -16.43 2.32
N LYS A 254 -25.39 -17.15 2.12
CA LYS A 254 -26.63 -16.57 1.63
C LYS A 254 -27.13 -15.50 2.61
N PRO A 255 -27.57 -14.31 2.14
CA PRO A 255 -28.25 -13.35 2.99
C PRO A 255 -29.47 -14.01 3.63
N SER A 256 -29.50 -14.09 4.97
CA SER A 256 -30.68 -14.57 5.67
C SER A 256 -31.65 -13.41 5.86
N LEU A 257 -32.83 -13.52 5.26
CA LEU A 257 -33.92 -12.60 5.54
C LEU A 257 -34.41 -12.86 6.96
N ARG A 258 -34.36 -11.85 7.84
CA ARG A 258 -34.98 -11.95 9.16
C ARG A 258 -36.50 -11.88 8.97
N ARG A 259 -37.17 -13.03 9.08
CA ARG A 259 -38.63 -13.10 9.09
C ARG A 259 -39.12 -12.35 10.34
N THR A 260 -39.87 -11.27 10.16
CA THR A 260 -40.55 -10.59 11.26
C THR A 260 -41.62 -11.54 11.77
N SER A 261 -41.45 -12.05 12.99
CA SER A 261 -42.47 -12.83 13.67
C SER A 261 -43.62 -11.90 14.09
N SER A 262 -44.59 -11.72 13.21
CA SER A 262 -45.92 -11.27 13.57
C SER A 262 -46.77 -12.48 13.96
N THR A 263 -47.15 -12.55 15.25
CA THR A 263 -48.27 -13.32 15.86
C THR A 263 -48.22 -14.86 15.70
N ASP A 264 -48.57 -15.74 16.63
CA ASP A 264 -49.38 -15.72 17.85
C ASP A 264 -48.88 -16.84 18.78
N LYS A 265 -48.95 -16.61 20.10
CA LYS A 265 -48.83 -17.71 21.09
C LYS A 265 -50.12 -18.52 21.09
N ASN A 266 -50.17 -19.64 20.38
CA ASN A 266 -51.02 -20.76 20.79
C ASN A 266 -50.69 -22.08 20.07
N GLY A 267 -50.41 -23.12 20.87
CA GLY A 267 -50.95 -24.46 20.62
C GLY A 267 -50.18 -25.46 19.73
N LYS A 268 -49.66 -26.49 20.42
CA LYS A 268 -49.66 -27.92 20.07
C LYS A 268 -48.76 -28.48 18.95
N ASP A 269 -48.19 -29.64 19.31
CA ASP A 269 -47.42 -30.60 18.52
C ASP A 269 -48.01 -30.93 17.14
N SER A 270 -47.14 -31.13 16.15
CA SER A 270 -47.18 -32.30 15.25
C SER A 270 -45.98 -32.36 14.31
N LYS A 271 -45.43 -33.58 14.15
CA LYS A 271 -44.59 -34.01 13.03
C LYS A 271 -45.37 -33.87 11.71
N GLY A 272 -44.71 -33.46 10.64
CA GLY A 272 -45.23 -33.53 9.28
C GLY A 272 -44.17 -33.12 8.27
N ASP A 273 -43.69 -34.12 7.53
CA ASP A 273 -42.97 -33.98 6.26
C ASP A 273 -43.95 -33.41 5.21
N ASP A 274 -43.57 -32.41 4.43
CA ASP A 274 -44.08 -32.19 3.07
C ASP A 274 -43.39 -30.96 2.41
N ASP A 275 -42.83 -31.22 1.23
CA ASP A 275 -42.34 -30.24 0.26
C ASP A 275 -43.48 -29.28 -0.15
N ASP A 276 -43.31 -27.98 0.12
CA ASP A 276 -44.19 -26.96 -0.44
C ASP A 276 -43.37 -25.84 -1.10
N HIS A 277 -43.21 -25.94 -2.42
CA HIS A 277 -42.63 -24.90 -3.25
C HIS A 277 -43.64 -23.76 -3.42
N PRO A 278 -43.27 -22.48 -3.16
CA PRO A 278 -44.19 -21.38 -3.30
C PRO A 278 -44.50 -21.10 -4.77
N THR A 279 -45.76 -21.28 -5.17
CA THR A 279 -46.26 -20.88 -6.49
C THR A 279 -46.66 -19.40 -6.49
N LEU A 280 -46.11 -18.64 -7.44
CA LEU A 280 -46.44 -17.23 -7.64
C LEU A 280 -47.83 -17.11 -8.28
N LYS A 281 -48.80 -16.54 -7.55
CA LYS A 281 -50.10 -16.16 -8.13
C LYS A 281 -49.96 -14.92 -9.00
N ARG A 282 -50.22 -15.09 -10.30
CA ARG A 282 -50.30 -14.04 -11.32
C ARG A 282 -51.54 -13.16 -11.05
N ARG A 283 -51.32 -11.85 -10.92
CA ARG A 283 -52.38 -10.84 -10.81
C ARG A 283 -53.14 -10.77 -12.15
N GLN A 284 -54.46 -10.93 -12.12
CA GLN A 284 -55.32 -10.64 -13.27
C GLN A 284 -55.58 -9.13 -13.29
N ASP A 285 -55.38 -8.53 -14.46
CA ASP A 285 -55.73 -7.15 -14.76
C ASP A 285 -57.23 -7.09 -15.06
N ASP A 286 -58.00 -6.40 -14.21
CA ASP A 286 -59.39 -6.08 -14.48
C ASP A 286 -59.48 -4.91 -15.46
N LYS A 287 -60.02 -5.19 -16.65
CA LYS A 287 -60.60 -4.19 -17.55
C LYS A 287 -62.07 -3.99 -17.21
N GLN A 288 -62.43 -2.76 -16.91
CA GLN A 288 -63.65 -2.11 -17.42
C GLN A 288 -63.40 -0.62 -17.60
#